data_AF-A0A061JAI6-F1
#
_entry.id   AF-A0A061JAI6-F1
#
_cell.length_a   1.000
_cell.length_b   1.000
_cell.length_c   1.000
_cell.angle_alpha   90.00
_cell.angle_beta   90.00
_cell.angle_gamma   90.00
#
_symmetry.space_group_name_H-M   'P 1'
#
loop_
_entity.id
_entity.type
_entity.pdbx_description
1 polymer ?
#
loop_
_entity_poly.entity_id
_entity_poly.type
_entity_poly.pdbx_seq_one_letter_code
_entity_poly.pdbx_strand_id
1 'polypeptide(L)'
;MHDQRKVRHKINEATRERDLAEVQAFISLYDSLLRQRDRRIYSEAVLQQLSELLCKNPEAYSMYSYRRNVLLHLWREMWEQEEEDVKTNESAKEIARVEGDDATVSASLPSSRTKEERRRTAVQRKMECLKEELKLNSKILLRDYKVYAAFLHRRWIFAQLKQFAKDALLAAIAADAAGVPGQGPSVRVECPEEVRFWSSILIKEKEQCDALLAVDERNFHAWNYRRWALSEIVHMDKLLAPCSVAAASSNNSAEEEVPKARQLQEQQPQSRGDEGVVEPRGLFFTPDELKELNFTTKMVQRNFSNYSAWHQRGLIIKTALQRLQQKPGDDVTRDATLREAWEQLKEDLALVTTAIYCDPSDQSAWYYAQFLRRAAETLEHILPAPYAACGDFIMRPIQSCIELLTEEKRLGDEAEMYWPRYYLFTILLASCVSENSDDDMRNRTTAAMTALVRDIRRALCPHDSLSDTSDIEEDRGWCLRKLAAELVRVDPMRAGMYQSLLATSTS
;
A
#
# COMPACT_ATOMS: atom_id res chain seq x y z
N MET A 1 -3.39 -6.19 25.25
CA MET A 1 -3.71 -4.81 25.66
C MET A 1 -4.97 -4.25 24.98
N HIS A 2 -5.30 -4.65 23.75
CA HIS A 2 -6.52 -4.22 23.07
C HIS A 2 -7.69 -5.20 23.27
N ASP A 3 -8.91 -4.67 23.36
CA ASP A 3 -10.21 -5.38 23.37
C ASP A 3 -10.39 -6.52 24.39
N GLN A 4 -9.58 -6.54 25.45
CA GLN A 4 -9.78 -7.50 26.54
C GLN A 4 -10.94 -7.02 27.43
N ARG A 5 -12.15 -7.53 27.15
CA ARG A 5 -13.28 -7.40 28.07
C ARG A 5 -12.85 -7.95 29.43
N LYS A 6 -12.98 -7.14 30.48
CA LYS A 6 -12.70 -7.58 31.86
C LYS A 6 -13.76 -8.60 32.28
N VAL A 7 -13.51 -9.87 32.00
CA VAL A 7 -14.37 -10.97 32.45
C VAL A 7 -13.76 -11.56 33.72
N ARG A 8 -14.52 -11.58 34.82
CA ARG A 8 -14.14 -12.30 36.03
C ARG A 8 -14.39 -13.79 35.80
N HIS A 9 -13.38 -14.50 35.29
CA HIS A 9 -13.40 -15.96 35.28
C HIS A 9 -12.91 -16.49 36.63
N LYS A 10 -13.68 -17.39 37.26
CA LYS A 10 -13.15 -18.27 38.32
C LYS A 10 -12.25 -19.30 37.63
N ILE A 11 -10.96 -19.00 37.54
CA ILE A 11 -9.96 -19.95 37.03
C ILE A 11 -9.78 -21.03 38.10
N ASN A 12 -9.92 -22.30 37.71
CA ASN A 12 -9.66 -23.41 38.63
C ASN A 12 -8.16 -23.53 38.94
N GLU A 13 -7.81 -24.11 40.08
CA GLU A 13 -6.42 -24.18 40.55
C GLU A 13 -5.51 -24.92 39.56
N ALA A 14 -5.99 -26.01 38.97
CA ALA A 14 -5.26 -26.77 37.96
C ALA A 14 -4.94 -25.97 36.68
N THR A 15 -5.84 -25.09 36.20
CA THR A 15 -5.53 -24.22 35.04
C THR A 15 -4.53 -23.16 35.43
N ARG A 16 -4.65 -22.58 36.64
CA ARG A 16 -3.67 -21.60 37.14
C ARG A 16 -2.27 -22.18 37.23
N GLU A 17 -2.13 -23.41 37.73
CA GLU A 17 -0.84 -24.11 37.80
C GLU A 17 -0.26 -24.37 36.42
N ARG A 18 -1.09 -24.79 35.46
CA ARG A 18 -0.66 -25.00 34.07
C ARG A 18 -0.17 -23.70 33.42
N ASP A 19 -0.95 -22.62 33.54
CA ASP A 19 -0.61 -21.31 32.99
C ASP A 19 0.69 -20.77 33.63
N LEU A 20 0.87 -20.97 34.94
CA LEU A 20 2.10 -20.59 35.64
C LEU A 20 3.32 -21.36 35.12
N ALA A 21 3.18 -22.67 34.92
CA ALA A 21 4.25 -23.50 34.36
C ALA A 21 4.61 -23.08 32.93
N GLU A 22 3.61 -22.74 32.10
CA GLU A 22 3.84 -22.23 30.74
C GLU A 22 4.59 -20.89 30.76
N VAL A 23 4.19 -19.97 31.64
CA VAL A 23 4.87 -18.68 31.80
C VAL A 23 6.31 -18.87 32.27
N GLN A 24 6.56 -19.76 33.23
CA GLN A 24 7.92 -20.05 33.71
C GLN A 24 8.80 -20.66 32.62
N ALA A 25 8.26 -21.59 31.83
CA ALA A 25 8.96 -22.17 30.69
C ALA A 25 9.29 -21.10 29.63
N PHE A 26 8.34 -20.20 29.34
CA PHE A 26 8.55 -19.09 28.42
C PHE A 26 9.65 -18.13 28.90
N ILE A 27 9.62 -17.72 30.18
CA ILE A 27 10.66 -16.86 30.76
C ILE A 27 12.03 -17.53 30.68
N SER A 28 12.11 -18.81 31.05
CA SER A 28 13.36 -19.57 31.03
C SER A 28 13.94 -19.68 29.61
N LEU A 29 13.09 -19.92 28.60
CA LEU A 29 13.47 -19.93 27.19
C LEU A 29 13.98 -18.55 26.74
N TYR A 30 13.26 -17.48 27.09
CA TYR A 30 13.64 -16.11 26.75
C TYR A 30 15.01 -15.74 27.31
N ASP A 31 15.25 -16.01 28.61
CA ASP A 31 16.52 -15.72 29.28
C ASP A 31 17.66 -16.58 28.72
N SER A 32 17.38 -17.84 28.39
CA SER A 32 18.36 -18.71 27.73
C SER A 32 18.80 -18.14 26.38
N LEU A 33 17.85 -17.70 25.55
CA LEU A 33 18.14 -17.12 24.24
C LEU A 33 18.91 -15.80 24.35
N LEU A 34 18.62 -14.95 25.35
CA LEU A 34 19.43 -13.76 25.61
C LEU A 34 20.87 -14.12 25.96
N ARG A 35 21.10 -15.08 26.87
CA ARG A 35 22.46 -15.52 27.22
C ARG A 35 23.20 -16.11 26.02
N GLN A 36 22.52 -16.89 25.19
CA GLN A 36 23.10 -17.48 23.98
C GLN A 36 23.46 -16.40 22.95
N ARG A 37 22.61 -15.38 22.78
CA ARG A 37 22.88 -14.21 21.94
C ARG A 37 24.12 -13.46 22.40
N ASP A 38 24.23 -13.19 23.69
CA ASP A 38 25.35 -12.43 24.25
C ASP A 38 26.66 -13.20 24.11
N ARG A 39 26.60 -14.54 24.15
CA ARG A 39 27.72 -15.46 23.86
C ARG A 39 27.93 -15.72 22.37
N ARG A 40 27.14 -15.11 21.48
CA ARG A 40 27.19 -15.29 20.01
C ARG A 40 27.10 -16.75 19.56
N ILE A 41 26.26 -17.54 20.24
CA ILE A 41 25.99 -18.92 19.84
C ILE A 41 25.05 -18.89 18.64
N TYR A 42 25.46 -19.49 17.53
CA TYR A 42 24.70 -19.52 16.29
C TYR A 42 24.59 -20.97 15.82
N SER A 43 23.42 -21.58 15.93
CA SER A 43 23.19 -22.97 15.51
C SER A 43 21.75 -23.20 15.09
N GLU A 44 21.48 -24.32 14.42
CA GLU A 44 20.12 -24.72 14.04
C GLU A 44 19.21 -24.92 15.26
N ALA A 45 19.76 -25.41 16.38
CA ALA A 45 19.01 -25.54 17.63
C ALA A 45 18.54 -24.18 18.16
N VAL A 46 19.35 -23.12 18.02
CA VAL A 46 18.96 -21.75 18.36
C VAL A 46 17.84 -21.27 17.45
N LEU A 47 17.86 -21.59 16.14
CA LEU A 47 16.75 -21.23 15.25
C LEU A 47 15.44 -21.88 15.66
N GLN A 48 15.45 -23.14 16.09
CA GLN A 48 14.24 -23.82 16.57
C GLN A 48 13.68 -23.16 17.84
N GLN A 49 14.55 -22.85 18.80
CA GLN A 49 14.18 -22.12 20.02
C GLN A 49 13.60 -20.73 19.71
N LEU A 50 14.23 -20.00 18.78
CA LEU A 50 13.74 -18.70 18.33
C LEU A 50 12.39 -18.81 17.61
N SER A 51 12.17 -19.85 16.80
CA SER A 51 10.88 -20.11 16.15
C SER A 51 9.78 -20.33 17.19
N GLU A 52 10.05 -21.15 18.21
CA GLU A 52 9.11 -21.38 19.31
C GLU A 52 8.77 -20.09 20.05
N LEU A 53 9.79 -19.31 20.41
CA LEU A 53 9.61 -18.07 21.14
C LEU A 53 8.83 -17.03 20.32
N LEU A 54 9.20 -16.80 19.05
CA LEU A 54 8.50 -15.85 18.18
C LEU A 54 7.07 -16.30 17.86
N CYS A 55 6.84 -17.62 17.79
CA CYS A 55 5.51 -18.17 17.76
C CYS A 55 4.74 -17.96 19.07
N LYS A 56 5.32 -17.57 20.20
CA LYS A 56 4.56 -17.23 21.43
C LYS A 56 4.49 -15.72 21.64
N ASN A 57 5.59 -15.01 21.45
CA ASN A 57 5.73 -13.57 21.55
C ASN A 57 6.34 -12.98 20.27
N PRO A 58 5.51 -12.64 19.28
CA PRO A 58 5.98 -12.09 18.02
C PRO A 58 6.42 -10.63 18.13
N GLU A 59 6.21 -9.95 19.26
CA GLU A 59 6.70 -8.58 19.49
C GLU A 59 8.15 -8.52 19.97
N ALA A 60 8.79 -9.68 20.18
CA ALA A 60 10.17 -9.77 20.65
C ALA A 60 11.20 -9.35 19.57
N TYR A 61 11.30 -8.05 19.30
CA TYR A 61 12.15 -7.47 18.25
C TYR A 61 13.60 -7.96 18.29
N SER A 62 14.20 -8.02 19.48
CA SER A 62 15.59 -8.49 19.66
C SER A 62 15.80 -9.94 19.18
N MET A 63 14.75 -10.77 19.22
CA MET A 63 14.80 -12.17 18.79
C MET A 63 14.78 -12.29 17.27
N TYR A 64 14.13 -11.38 16.54
CA TYR A 64 14.29 -11.31 15.08
C TYR A 64 15.70 -10.89 14.69
N SER A 65 16.30 -9.92 15.39
CA SER A 65 17.69 -9.53 15.13
C SER A 65 18.66 -10.68 15.41
N TYR A 66 18.48 -11.39 16.51
CA TYR A 66 19.30 -12.56 16.80
C TYR A 66 19.10 -13.67 15.76
N ARG A 67 17.85 -13.95 15.36
CA ARG A 67 17.54 -14.91 14.29
C ARG A 67 18.24 -14.57 12.97
N ARG A 68 18.22 -13.30 12.55
CA ARG A 68 18.94 -12.84 11.36
C ARG A 68 20.44 -13.12 11.44
N ASN A 69 21.05 -12.86 12.60
CA ASN A 69 22.49 -13.12 12.80
C ASN A 69 22.80 -14.62 12.73
N VAL A 70 21.97 -15.47 13.34
CA VAL A 70 22.12 -16.93 13.27
C VAL A 70 22.02 -17.40 11.82
N LEU A 71 21.00 -16.96 11.06
CA LEU A 71 20.83 -17.33 9.64
C LEU A 71 22.03 -16.91 8.79
N LEU A 72 22.50 -15.67 8.93
CA LEU A 72 23.65 -15.15 8.19
C LEU A 72 24.94 -15.93 8.51
N HIS A 73 25.12 -16.34 9.78
CA HIS A 73 26.26 -17.15 10.17
C HIS A 73 26.19 -18.55 9.57
N LEU A 74 25.05 -19.24 9.70
CA LEU A 74 24.88 -20.59 9.13
C LEU A 74 25.07 -20.59 7.61
N TRP A 75 24.52 -19.60 6.90
CA TRP A 75 24.74 -19.51 5.45
C TRP A 75 26.20 -19.25 5.07
N ARG A 76 26.95 -18.55 5.91
CA ARG A 76 28.39 -18.33 5.70
C ARG A 76 29.17 -19.61 5.94
N GLU A 77 28.95 -20.28 7.06
CA GLU A 77 29.62 -21.55 7.39
C GLU A 77 29.35 -22.61 6.32
N MET A 78 28.11 -22.68 5.81
CA MET A 78 27.77 -23.57 4.69
C MET A 78 28.65 -23.30 3.45
N TRP A 79 28.93 -22.04 3.15
CA TRP A 79 29.74 -21.66 1.99
C TRP A 79 31.23 -21.89 2.21
N GLU A 80 31.71 -21.63 3.44
CA GLU A 80 33.11 -21.84 3.83
C GLU A 80 33.47 -23.33 3.89
N GLN A 81 32.59 -24.17 4.45
CA GLN A 81 32.75 -25.63 4.46
C GLN A 81 32.85 -26.20 3.04
N GLU A 82 32.06 -25.66 2.10
CA GLU A 82 32.13 -26.06 0.70
C GLU A 82 33.47 -25.70 0.04
N GLU A 83 34.07 -24.54 0.39
CA GLU A 83 35.39 -24.16 -0.11
C GLU A 83 36.52 -25.00 0.50
N GLU A 84 36.44 -25.34 1.79
CA GLU A 84 37.41 -26.20 2.47
C GLU A 84 37.34 -27.66 2.00
N ASP A 85 36.13 -28.20 1.79
CA ASP A 85 35.90 -29.54 1.22
C ASP A 85 36.35 -29.66 -0.25
N VAL A 86 36.56 -28.54 -0.95
CA VAL A 86 37.19 -28.53 -2.29
C VAL A 86 38.70 -28.60 -2.14
N LYS A 87 39.29 -27.78 -1.26
CA LYS A 87 40.75 -27.73 -1.04
C LYS A 87 41.29 -29.03 -0.46
N THR A 88 40.62 -29.60 0.54
CA THR A 88 41.00 -30.88 1.16
C THR A 88 40.95 -32.02 0.14
N ASN A 89 39.90 -32.08 -0.68
CA ASN A 89 39.72 -33.11 -1.69
C ASN A 89 40.70 -32.95 -2.88
N GLU A 90 41.15 -31.72 -3.18
CA GLU A 90 42.26 -31.47 -4.12
C GLU A 90 43.61 -31.89 -3.53
N SER A 91 43.90 -31.54 -2.27
CA SER A 91 45.15 -31.92 -1.60
C SER A 91 45.28 -33.44 -1.38
N ALA A 92 44.18 -34.13 -1.05
CA ALA A 92 44.15 -35.60 -0.93
C ALA A 92 44.40 -36.29 -2.27
N LYS A 93 43.94 -35.70 -3.39
CA LYS A 93 44.24 -36.18 -4.75
C LYS A 93 45.69 -35.92 -5.14
N GLU A 94 46.32 -34.88 -4.61
CA GLU A 94 47.73 -34.56 -4.87
C GLU A 94 48.66 -35.49 -4.08
N ILE A 95 48.33 -35.80 -2.82
CA ILE A 95 49.04 -36.79 -1.99
C ILE A 95 48.95 -38.20 -2.62
N ALA A 96 47.76 -38.61 -3.08
CA ALA A 96 47.57 -39.89 -3.77
C ALA A 96 48.27 -39.99 -5.14
N ARG A 97 48.77 -38.88 -5.71
CA ARG A 97 49.60 -38.88 -6.92
C ARG A 97 51.10 -38.99 -6.62
N VAL A 98 51.52 -38.65 -5.40
CA VAL A 98 52.92 -38.68 -4.96
C VAL A 98 53.27 -40.05 -4.36
N GLU A 99 52.31 -40.70 -3.70
CA GLU A 99 52.44 -42.08 -3.22
C GLU A 99 52.03 -43.05 -4.34
N GLY A 100 52.95 -43.30 -5.27
CA GLY A 100 52.72 -44.21 -6.38
C GLY A 100 52.52 -45.65 -5.89
N ASP A 101 51.30 -46.16 -6.08
CA ASP A 101 51.05 -47.59 -6.25
C ASP A 101 50.27 -47.80 -7.55
N ASP A 102 50.91 -48.54 -8.46
CA ASP A 102 50.45 -48.87 -9.81
C ASP A 102 49.35 -49.95 -9.71
N ALA A 103 48.14 -49.54 -9.34
CA ALA A 103 46.96 -50.38 -9.46
C ALA A 103 45.81 -49.56 -10.05
N THR A 104 45.45 -49.96 -11.27
CA THR A 104 44.36 -49.52 -12.13
C THR A 104 43.11 -49.07 -11.38
N VAL A 105 43.07 -47.79 -10.97
CA VAL A 105 41.83 -47.10 -10.61
C VAL A 105 41.66 -45.95 -11.59
N SER A 106 40.60 -46.05 -12.39
CA SER A 106 40.05 -44.97 -13.20
C SER A 106 39.57 -43.83 -12.29
N ALA A 107 40.53 -43.10 -11.70
CA ALA A 107 40.28 -41.91 -10.90
C ALA A 107 40.20 -40.72 -11.85
N SER A 108 39.00 -40.54 -12.41
CA SER A 108 38.62 -39.35 -13.14
C SER A 108 38.97 -38.08 -12.33
N LEU A 109 39.58 -37.09 -13.00
CA LEU A 109 39.75 -35.74 -12.46
C LEU A 109 38.44 -35.27 -11.79
N PRO A 110 38.46 -34.37 -10.77
CA PRO A 110 37.24 -33.66 -10.42
C PRO A 110 36.82 -32.87 -11.66
N SER A 111 35.96 -33.46 -12.48
CA SER A 111 35.39 -32.77 -13.62
C SER A 111 34.65 -31.54 -13.08
N SER A 112 34.63 -30.45 -13.85
CA SER A 112 33.89 -29.23 -13.49
C SER A 112 32.46 -29.52 -13.00
N ARG A 113 31.90 -30.64 -13.46
CA ARG A 113 30.62 -31.24 -13.06
C ARG A 113 30.45 -31.42 -11.53
N THR A 114 31.49 -31.84 -10.81
CA THR A 114 31.40 -32.07 -9.33
C THR A 114 31.37 -30.77 -8.51
N LYS A 115 32.09 -29.74 -8.97
CA LYS A 115 32.06 -28.40 -8.35
C LYS A 115 30.72 -27.70 -8.61
N GLU A 116 30.21 -27.85 -9.83
CA GLU A 116 28.91 -27.32 -10.24
C GLU A 116 27.74 -27.97 -9.45
N GLU A 117 27.79 -29.28 -9.23
CA GLU A 117 26.77 -30.02 -8.48
C GLU A 117 26.72 -29.65 -6.98
N ARG A 118 27.89 -29.41 -6.36
CA ARG A 118 27.99 -28.91 -4.99
C ARG A 118 27.42 -27.50 -4.85
N ARG A 119 27.81 -26.58 -5.74
CA ARG A 119 27.27 -25.21 -5.78
C ARG A 119 25.73 -25.22 -5.93
N ARG A 120 25.18 -26.07 -6.80
CA ARG A 120 23.73 -26.23 -6.95
C ARG A 120 23.06 -26.69 -5.65
N THR A 121 23.70 -27.60 -4.92
CA THR A 121 23.20 -28.08 -3.62
C THR A 121 23.16 -26.94 -2.59
N ALA A 122 24.20 -26.10 -2.53
CA ALA A 122 24.26 -24.92 -1.66
C ALA A 122 23.13 -23.93 -1.93
N VAL A 123 22.96 -23.60 -3.21
CA VAL A 123 21.90 -22.72 -3.72
C VAL A 123 20.54 -23.24 -3.29
N GLN A 124 20.27 -24.53 -3.52
CA GLN A 124 19.00 -25.15 -3.17
C GLN A 124 18.73 -25.11 -1.66
N ARG A 125 19.74 -25.37 -0.83
CA ARG A 125 19.61 -25.31 0.64
C ARG A 125 19.27 -23.90 1.11
N LYS A 126 19.94 -22.87 0.57
CA LYS A 126 19.65 -21.48 0.92
C LYS A 126 18.24 -21.06 0.51
N MET A 127 17.78 -21.50 -0.67
CA MET A 127 16.40 -21.27 -1.13
C MET A 127 15.36 -21.91 -0.20
N GLU A 128 15.56 -23.17 0.19
CA GLU A 128 14.64 -23.84 1.11
C GLU A 128 14.65 -23.18 2.50
N CYS A 129 15.82 -22.74 2.99
CA CYS A 129 15.92 -21.98 4.24
C CYS A 129 15.09 -20.68 4.18
N LEU A 130 15.25 -19.87 3.12
CA LEU A 130 14.48 -18.62 2.94
C LEU A 130 12.97 -18.90 2.82
N LYS A 131 12.58 -20.01 2.21
CA LYS A 131 11.18 -20.44 2.11
C LYS A 131 10.60 -20.83 3.47
N GLU A 132 11.34 -21.55 4.29
CA GLU A 132 10.93 -21.87 5.67
C GLU A 132 10.80 -20.61 6.53
N GLU A 133 11.71 -19.63 6.37
CA GLU A 133 11.59 -18.33 7.04
C GLU A 133 10.32 -17.58 6.62
N LEU A 134 9.95 -17.60 5.34
CA LEU A 134 8.70 -17.01 4.87
C LEU A 134 7.48 -17.73 5.46
N LYS A 135 7.50 -19.07 5.57
CA LYS A 135 6.42 -19.85 6.18
C LYS A 135 6.24 -19.50 7.66
N LEU A 136 7.32 -19.46 8.43
CA LEU A 136 7.29 -19.05 9.83
C LEU A 136 6.72 -17.63 9.98
N ASN A 137 7.22 -16.70 9.16
CA ASN A 137 6.79 -15.32 9.19
C ASN A 137 5.30 -15.16 8.79
N SER A 138 4.83 -15.89 7.77
CA SER A 138 3.41 -15.92 7.38
C SER A 138 2.55 -16.49 8.50
N LYS A 139 2.98 -17.54 9.19
CA LYS A 139 2.27 -18.09 10.36
C LYS A 139 2.12 -17.04 11.48
N ILE A 140 3.16 -16.25 11.73
CA ILE A 140 3.11 -15.16 12.71
C ILE A 140 2.12 -14.08 12.28
N LEU A 141 2.23 -13.58 11.04
CA LEU A 141 1.38 -12.51 10.52
C LEU A 141 -0.09 -12.90 10.40
N LEU A 142 -0.40 -14.15 10.05
CA LEU A 142 -1.79 -14.62 9.99
C LEU A 142 -2.44 -14.72 11.37
N ARG A 143 -1.65 -14.97 12.41
CA ARG A 143 -2.15 -15.00 13.79
C ARG A 143 -2.24 -13.61 14.40
N ASP A 144 -1.22 -12.79 14.20
CA ASP A 144 -1.16 -11.42 14.66
C ASP A 144 -0.63 -10.51 13.55
N TYR A 145 -1.58 -9.95 12.79
CA TYR A 145 -1.32 -9.15 11.61
C TYR A 145 -0.92 -7.70 11.92
N LYS A 146 -0.77 -7.35 13.21
CA LYS A 146 -0.35 -6.01 13.66
C LYS A 146 1.11 -5.96 14.10
N VAL A 147 1.81 -7.08 14.07
CA VAL A 147 3.21 -7.18 14.52
C VAL A 147 4.15 -6.49 13.55
N TYR A 148 4.61 -5.30 13.90
CA TYR A 148 5.53 -4.52 13.06
C TYR A 148 6.87 -5.23 12.83
N ALA A 149 7.43 -5.87 13.87
CA ALA A 149 8.69 -6.60 13.78
C ALA A 149 8.66 -7.73 12.74
N ALA A 150 7.50 -8.40 12.59
CA ALA A 150 7.31 -9.46 11.62
C ALA A 150 7.34 -8.92 10.18
N PHE A 151 6.70 -7.79 9.89
CA PHE A 151 6.80 -7.15 8.56
C PHE A 151 8.24 -6.70 8.25
N LEU A 152 8.96 -6.14 9.22
CA LEU A 152 10.36 -5.77 9.03
C LEU A 152 11.25 -6.98 8.76
N HIS A 153 11.03 -8.08 9.48
CA HIS A 153 11.74 -9.32 9.20
C HIS A 153 11.41 -9.87 7.82
N ARG A 154 10.14 -9.81 7.39
CA ARG A 154 9.71 -10.22 6.05
C ARG A 154 10.43 -9.42 4.95
N ARG A 155 10.50 -8.09 5.09
CA ARG A 155 11.28 -7.23 4.18
C ARG A 155 12.76 -7.60 4.14
N TRP A 156 13.34 -7.97 5.29
CA TRP A 156 14.72 -8.45 5.34
C TRP A 156 14.90 -9.77 4.57
N ILE A 157 13.97 -10.72 4.68
CA ILE A 157 14.00 -11.97 3.89
C ILE A 157 14.02 -11.64 2.39
N PHE A 158 13.16 -10.72 1.93
CA PHE A 158 13.16 -10.29 0.53
C PHE A 158 14.42 -9.54 0.10
N ALA A 159 15.06 -8.80 1.00
CA ALA A 159 16.37 -8.21 0.71
C ALA A 159 17.43 -9.30 0.47
N GLN A 160 17.38 -10.41 1.22
CA GLN A 160 18.25 -11.56 0.98
C GLN A 160 17.93 -12.25 -0.35
N LEU A 161 16.65 -12.50 -0.65
CA LEU A 161 16.22 -13.09 -1.93
C LEU A 161 16.66 -12.23 -3.13
N LYS A 162 16.47 -10.92 -3.03
CA LYS A 162 16.85 -9.97 -4.08
C LYS A 162 18.37 -9.96 -4.30
N GLN A 163 19.16 -9.92 -3.23
CA GLN A 163 20.61 -9.97 -3.35
C GLN A 163 21.06 -11.30 -3.98
N PHE A 164 20.47 -12.41 -3.52
CA PHE A 164 20.78 -13.73 -4.01
C PHE A 164 20.47 -13.90 -5.50
N ALA A 165 19.32 -13.38 -5.96
CA ALA A 165 18.97 -13.33 -7.38
C ALA A 165 19.92 -12.45 -8.21
N LYS A 166 20.35 -11.30 -7.66
CA LYS A 166 21.31 -10.41 -8.33
C LYS A 166 22.68 -11.05 -8.51
N ASP A 167 23.19 -11.71 -7.48
CA ASP A 167 24.49 -12.39 -7.52
C ASP A 167 24.47 -13.51 -8.57
N ALA A 168 23.38 -14.29 -8.62
CA ALA A 168 23.18 -15.33 -9.64
C ALA A 168 23.11 -14.75 -11.06
N LEU A 169 22.41 -13.63 -11.24
CA LEU A 169 22.32 -12.95 -12.54
C LEU A 169 23.68 -12.42 -13.02
N LEU A 170 24.46 -11.78 -12.13
CA LEU A 170 25.80 -11.29 -12.45
C LEU A 170 26.75 -12.45 -12.80
N ALA A 171 26.67 -13.56 -12.07
CA ALA A 171 27.48 -14.75 -12.36
C ALA A 171 27.13 -15.36 -13.73
N ALA A 172 25.85 -15.38 -14.11
CA ALA A 172 25.40 -15.85 -15.42
C ALA A 172 25.92 -14.95 -16.56
N ILE A 173 25.83 -13.62 -16.41
CA ILE A 173 26.35 -12.66 -17.39
C ILE A 173 27.87 -12.77 -17.54
N ALA A 174 28.59 -12.94 -16.43
CA ALA A 174 30.04 -13.11 -16.45
C ALA A 174 30.47 -14.42 -17.15
N ALA A 175 29.70 -15.50 -16.95
CA ALA A 175 29.95 -16.78 -17.62
C ALA A 175 29.71 -16.69 -19.14
N ASP A 176 28.68 -15.96 -19.57
CA ASP A 176 28.39 -15.70 -20.98
C ASP A 176 29.52 -14.88 -21.65
N ALA A 177 29.98 -13.81 -20.99
CA ALA A 177 31.10 -13.00 -21.48
C ALA A 177 32.44 -13.76 -21.56
N ALA A 178 32.60 -14.83 -20.77
CA ALA A 178 33.78 -15.71 -20.80
C ALA A 178 33.66 -16.85 -21.85
N GLY A 179 32.51 -17.03 -22.48
CA GLY A 179 32.30 -17.96 -23.59
C GLY A 179 33.06 -17.55 -24.85
N VAL A 180 33.61 -18.54 -25.57
CA VAL A 180 34.54 -18.40 -26.71
C VAL A 180 34.07 -17.39 -27.78
N PRO A 181 34.94 -16.48 -28.26
CA PRO A 181 34.66 -15.67 -29.45
C PRO A 181 34.67 -16.58 -30.69
N GLY A 182 33.49 -16.95 -31.20
CA GLY A 182 33.39 -17.73 -32.44
C GLY A 182 32.14 -18.61 -32.63
N GLN A 183 31.28 -18.75 -31.62
CA GLN A 183 29.95 -19.33 -31.83
C GLN A 183 28.93 -18.19 -31.94
N GLY A 184 28.15 -18.18 -33.03
CA GLY A 184 27.15 -17.16 -33.31
C GLY A 184 26.10 -17.00 -32.19
N PRO A 185 25.32 -15.92 -32.20
CA PRO A 185 24.42 -15.55 -31.11
C PRO A 185 23.24 -16.53 -31.04
N SER A 186 23.37 -17.63 -30.29
CA SER A 186 22.30 -18.65 -30.20
C SER A 186 22.31 -19.46 -28.90
N VAL A 187 23.21 -19.21 -27.94
CA VAL A 187 23.12 -19.87 -26.63
C VAL A 187 22.18 -19.05 -25.75
N ARG A 188 20.92 -19.47 -25.68
CA ARG A 188 19.90 -18.96 -24.75
C ARG A 188 20.49 -18.97 -23.32
N VAL A 189 20.70 -17.81 -22.72
CA VAL A 189 21.00 -17.72 -21.28
C VAL A 189 19.70 -18.07 -20.54
N GLU A 190 19.57 -19.31 -20.09
CA GLU A 190 18.46 -19.70 -19.21
C GLU A 190 18.49 -18.84 -17.96
N CYS A 191 17.34 -18.26 -17.59
CA CYS A 191 17.21 -17.43 -16.40
C CYS A 191 17.58 -18.25 -15.15
N PRO A 192 18.51 -17.77 -14.30
CA PRO A 192 18.92 -18.48 -13.09
C PRO A 192 17.73 -18.86 -12.21
N GLU A 193 17.82 -20.01 -11.54
CA GLU A 193 16.74 -20.53 -10.71
C GLU A 193 16.41 -19.58 -9.55
N GLU A 194 17.42 -18.93 -8.99
CA GLU A 194 17.32 -17.95 -7.93
C GLU A 194 16.46 -16.75 -8.34
N VAL A 195 16.61 -16.30 -9.59
CA VAL A 195 15.84 -15.19 -10.17
C VAL A 195 14.38 -15.60 -10.36
N ARG A 196 14.13 -16.79 -10.93
CA ARG A 196 12.78 -17.35 -11.09
C ARG A 196 12.08 -17.52 -9.74
N PHE A 197 12.80 -18.02 -8.74
CA PHE A 197 12.31 -18.21 -7.39
C PHE A 197 11.96 -16.89 -6.71
N TRP A 198 12.86 -15.92 -6.73
CA TRP A 198 12.59 -14.59 -6.18
C TRP A 198 11.39 -13.93 -6.85
N SER A 199 11.31 -14.00 -8.18
CA SER A 199 10.19 -13.42 -8.94
C SER A 199 8.86 -14.07 -8.61
N SER A 200 8.81 -15.41 -8.59
CA SER A 200 7.60 -16.15 -8.25
C SER A 200 7.10 -15.82 -6.83
N ILE A 201 8.01 -15.73 -5.86
CA ILE A 201 7.64 -15.43 -4.47
C ILE A 201 7.20 -13.97 -4.32
N LEU A 202 7.89 -13.02 -4.94
CA LEU A 202 7.56 -11.61 -4.81
C LEU A 202 6.17 -11.29 -5.39
N ILE A 203 5.77 -11.95 -6.48
CA ILE A 203 4.41 -11.82 -7.04
C ILE A 203 3.36 -12.31 -6.02
N LYS A 204 3.62 -13.42 -5.33
CA LYS A 204 2.74 -13.95 -4.27
C LYS A 204 2.63 -13.04 -3.05
N GLU A 205 3.56 -12.10 -2.84
CA GLU A 205 3.44 -11.14 -1.73
C GLU A 205 2.25 -10.20 -1.90
N LYS A 206 1.84 -9.92 -3.13
CA LYS A 206 0.60 -9.18 -3.37
C LYS A 206 -0.60 -9.94 -2.82
N GLU A 207 -0.68 -11.25 -3.07
CA GLU A 207 -1.75 -12.12 -2.57
C GLU A 207 -1.74 -12.22 -1.04
N GLN A 208 -0.54 -12.27 -0.44
CA GLN A 208 -0.40 -12.22 1.02
C GLN A 208 -0.93 -10.90 1.61
N CYS A 209 -0.69 -9.76 0.93
CA CYS A 209 -1.28 -8.49 1.33
C CYS A 209 -2.81 -8.50 1.17
N ASP A 210 -3.32 -9.04 0.08
CA ASP A 210 -4.76 -9.19 -0.18
C ASP A 210 -5.43 -10.02 0.94
N ALA A 211 -4.79 -11.12 1.37
CA ALA A 211 -5.27 -11.94 2.48
C ALA A 211 -5.28 -11.19 3.83
N LEU A 212 -4.24 -10.41 4.13
CA LEU A 212 -4.18 -9.60 5.36
C LEU A 212 -5.26 -8.50 5.37
N LEU A 213 -5.50 -7.85 4.24
CA LEU A 213 -6.53 -6.82 4.08
C LEU A 213 -7.95 -7.39 4.01
N ALA A 214 -8.10 -8.67 3.68
CA ALA A 214 -9.37 -9.38 3.81
C ALA A 214 -9.74 -9.62 5.29
N VAL A 215 -8.74 -9.82 6.16
CA VAL A 215 -8.95 -9.97 7.62
C VAL A 215 -9.18 -8.62 8.28
N ASP A 216 -8.34 -7.63 7.99
CA ASP A 216 -8.49 -6.26 8.49
C ASP A 216 -8.15 -5.26 7.40
N GLU A 217 -9.19 -4.73 6.78
CA GLU A 217 -9.08 -3.81 5.65
C GLU A 217 -8.51 -2.44 6.02
N ARG A 218 -8.44 -2.13 7.31
CA ARG A 218 -7.87 -0.89 7.86
C ARG A 218 -6.47 -1.12 8.45
N ASN A 219 -5.89 -2.31 8.26
CA ASN A 219 -4.54 -2.61 8.72
C ASN A 219 -3.50 -1.77 7.97
N PHE A 220 -3.05 -0.68 8.60
CA PHE A 220 -2.08 0.22 8.01
C PHE A 220 -0.71 -0.44 7.76
N HIS A 221 -0.33 -1.48 8.53
CA HIS A 221 0.90 -2.23 8.28
C HIS A 221 0.81 -3.01 6.97
N ALA A 222 -0.32 -3.67 6.72
CA ALA A 222 -0.57 -4.39 5.46
C ALA A 222 -0.60 -3.43 4.27
N TRP A 223 -1.24 -2.27 4.38
CA TRP A 223 -1.20 -1.24 3.32
C TRP A 223 0.21 -0.70 3.06
N ASN A 224 0.98 -0.41 4.11
CA ASN A 224 2.38 -0.01 3.98
C ASN A 224 3.24 -1.07 3.31
N TYR A 225 3.05 -2.33 3.72
CA TYR A 225 3.77 -3.46 3.15
C TYR A 225 3.38 -3.70 1.69
N ARG A 226 2.10 -3.58 1.34
CA ARG A 226 1.60 -3.66 -0.03
C ARG A 226 2.28 -2.62 -0.93
N ARG A 227 2.36 -1.36 -0.50
CA ARG A 227 3.08 -0.32 -1.25
C ARG A 227 4.52 -0.70 -1.53
N TRP A 228 5.22 -1.21 -0.51
CA TRP A 228 6.59 -1.69 -0.67
C TRP A 228 6.67 -2.87 -1.65
N ALA A 229 5.78 -3.86 -1.53
CA ALA A 229 5.77 -5.05 -2.40
C ALA A 229 5.51 -4.66 -3.87
N LEU A 230 4.53 -3.81 -4.13
CA LEU A 230 4.25 -3.30 -5.49
C LEU A 230 5.45 -2.54 -6.06
N SER A 231 6.09 -1.68 -5.26
CA SER A 231 7.31 -0.99 -5.67
C SER A 231 8.46 -1.95 -5.98
N GLU A 232 8.61 -3.03 -5.22
CA GLU A 232 9.64 -4.04 -5.46
C GLU A 232 9.34 -4.88 -6.71
N ILE A 233 8.06 -5.17 -7.00
CA ILE A 233 7.64 -5.84 -8.26
C ILE A 233 8.05 -4.98 -9.46
N VAL A 234 7.72 -3.69 -9.44
CA VAL A 234 8.11 -2.77 -10.54
C VAL A 234 9.64 -2.67 -10.69
N HIS A 235 10.38 -2.65 -9.57
CA HIS A 235 11.84 -2.68 -9.63
C HIS A 235 12.35 -3.99 -10.24
N MET A 236 11.80 -5.13 -9.81
CA MET A 236 12.13 -6.44 -10.36
C MET A 236 11.91 -6.48 -11.86
N ASP A 237 10.75 -6.05 -12.34
CA ASP A 237 10.43 -6.07 -13.78
C ASP A 237 11.42 -5.23 -14.58
N LYS A 238 11.82 -4.06 -14.06
CA LYS A 238 12.88 -3.22 -14.68
C LYS A 238 14.24 -3.91 -14.71
N LEU A 239 14.60 -4.63 -13.65
CA LEU A 239 15.86 -5.35 -13.55
C LEU A 239 15.90 -6.56 -14.50
N LEU A 240 14.76 -7.20 -14.75
CA LEU A 240 14.62 -8.37 -15.60
C LEU A 240 14.31 -8.03 -17.07
N ALA A 241 13.88 -6.81 -17.37
CA ALA A 241 13.57 -6.37 -18.74
C ALA A 241 14.70 -6.61 -19.76
N PRO A 242 16.00 -6.37 -19.44
CA PRO A 242 17.07 -6.68 -20.39
C PRO A 242 17.20 -8.18 -20.69
N CYS A 243 16.85 -9.04 -19.74
CA CYS A 243 16.91 -10.49 -19.88
C CYS A 243 15.71 -11.05 -20.69
N SER A 244 14.55 -10.39 -20.65
CA SER A 244 13.36 -10.81 -21.40
C SER A 244 13.41 -10.42 -22.88
N VAL A 245 14.03 -9.27 -23.24
CA VAL A 245 14.17 -8.83 -24.65
C VAL A 245 15.12 -9.73 -25.44
N ALA A 246 16.14 -10.30 -24.79
CA ALA A 246 17.00 -11.33 -25.36
C ALA A 246 16.23 -12.62 -25.71
N ALA A 247 15.15 -12.94 -24.98
CA ALA A 247 14.28 -14.08 -25.26
C ALA A 247 13.24 -13.75 -26.36
N ALA A 248 12.64 -12.56 -26.33
CA ALA A 248 11.55 -12.15 -27.23
C ALA A 248 11.99 -11.92 -28.69
N SER A 249 13.26 -11.59 -28.93
CA SER A 249 13.79 -11.36 -30.29
C SER A 249 13.98 -12.67 -31.10
N SER A 250 13.60 -13.82 -30.54
CA SER A 250 13.76 -15.15 -31.14
C SER A 250 12.49 -15.98 -31.30
N ASN A 251 11.34 -15.49 -30.83
CA ASN A 251 10.06 -16.19 -30.96
C ASN A 251 9.03 -15.33 -31.71
N ASN A 252 9.10 -15.36 -33.04
CA ASN A 252 7.89 -15.23 -33.84
C ASN A 252 7.28 -16.63 -34.01
N SER A 253 5.95 -16.70 -33.86
CA SER A 253 5.05 -17.85 -34.04
C SER A 253 5.03 -18.89 -32.91
N ALA A 254 4.10 -18.71 -31.98
CA ALA A 254 3.14 -19.74 -31.57
C ALA A 254 2.09 -19.08 -30.66
N GLU A 255 0.84 -19.06 -31.12
CA GLU A 255 -0.33 -18.80 -30.27
C GLU A 255 -0.40 -19.90 -29.20
N GLU A 256 -0.47 -19.51 -27.92
CA GLU A 256 -0.88 -20.42 -26.85
C GLU A 256 -2.16 -19.91 -26.22
N GLU A 257 -3.22 -20.71 -26.40
CA GLU A 257 -4.56 -20.56 -25.84
C GLU A 257 -4.53 -20.58 -24.30
N VAL A 258 -5.21 -19.60 -23.70
CA VAL A 258 -5.48 -19.55 -22.26
C VAL A 258 -6.67 -20.46 -21.92
N PRO A 259 -6.56 -21.37 -20.93
CA PRO A 259 -7.69 -22.20 -20.51
C PRO A 259 -8.70 -21.40 -19.67
N LYS A 260 -9.98 -21.50 -20.07
CA LYS A 260 -11.14 -20.87 -19.42
C LYS A 260 -11.32 -21.36 -17.97
N ALA A 261 -11.24 -20.43 -17.02
CA ALA A 261 -11.74 -20.61 -15.66
C ALA A 261 -12.94 -19.67 -15.39
N ARG A 262 -14.03 -20.30 -14.97
CA ARG A 262 -15.39 -19.81 -14.66
C ARG A 262 -15.49 -18.38 -14.12
N GLN A 263 -16.09 -17.48 -14.90
CA GLN A 263 -16.67 -16.24 -14.42
C GLN A 263 -18.09 -16.50 -13.90
N LEU A 264 -18.33 -16.17 -12.64
CA LEU A 264 -19.67 -15.94 -12.11
C LEU A 264 -20.18 -14.62 -12.68
N GLN A 265 -21.40 -14.69 -13.19
CA GLN A 265 -22.08 -13.66 -13.97
C GLN A 265 -22.68 -12.62 -13.03
N GLU A 266 -22.10 -11.42 -12.96
CA GLU A 266 -22.76 -10.23 -12.41
C GLU A 266 -23.32 -9.41 -13.58
N GLN A 267 -24.64 -9.27 -13.58
CA GLN A 267 -25.40 -8.53 -14.59
C GLN A 267 -25.29 -7.02 -14.29
N GLN A 268 -24.70 -6.25 -15.20
CA GLN A 268 -24.93 -4.80 -15.27
C GLN A 268 -26.10 -4.50 -16.22
N PRO A 269 -26.90 -3.44 -15.98
CA PRO A 269 -27.99 -3.06 -16.86
C PRO A 269 -27.45 -2.45 -18.16
N GLN A 270 -27.97 -2.91 -19.29
CA GLN A 270 -27.68 -2.36 -20.62
C GLN A 270 -28.30 -0.97 -20.79
N SER A 271 -27.48 0.06 -20.99
CA SER A 271 -27.90 1.32 -21.62
C SER A 271 -27.45 1.35 -23.07
N ARG A 272 -28.41 1.64 -23.94
CA ARG A 272 -28.35 1.65 -25.41
C ARG A 272 -27.57 2.88 -25.92
N GLY A 273 -26.55 2.62 -26.74
CA GLY A 273 -26.12 3.43 -27.90
C GLY A 273 -25.51 4.81 -27.63
N ASP A 274 -24.19 4.91 -27.76
CA ASP A 274 -23.55 6.01 -28.47
C ASP A 274 -22.21 5.52 -29.07
N GLU A 275 -22.05 5.64 -30.39
CA GLU A 275 -20.77 5.39 -31.08
C GLU A 275 -19.86 6.60 -30.85
N GLY A 276 -19.35 6.73 -29.62
CA GLY A 276 -18.30 7.69 -29.26
C GLY A 276 -16.92 7.09 -29.49
N VAL A 277 -16.01 7.87 -30.07
CA VAL A 277 -14.57 7.60 -30.12
C VAL A 277 -14.11 7.10 -28.76
N VAL A 278 -13.68 5.83 -28.67
CA VAL A 278 -13.13 5.28 -27.43
C VAL A 278 -11.79 5.96 -27.19
N GLU A 279 -11.78 7.01 -26.35
CA GLU A 279 -10.55 7.66 -25.94
C GLU A 279 -9.63 6.64 -25.24
N PRO A 280 -8.32 6.66 -25.51
CA PRO A 280 -7.40 5.72 -24.92
C PRO A 280 -7.28 5.95 -23.40
N ARG A 281 -7.94 5.13 -22.59
CA ARG A 281 -7.70 5.05 -21.14
C ARG A 281 -6.28 4.50 -20.89
N GLY A 282 -5.54 5.13 -19.96
CA GLY A 282 -4.21 4.69 -19.54
C GLY A 282 -3.04 5.61 -19.92
N LEU A 283 -3.29 6.88 -20.23
CA LEU A 283 -2.23 7.88 -20.43
C LEU A 283 -1.81 8.55 -19.11
N PHE A 284 -2.77 8.80 -18.23
CA PHE A 284 -2.56 9.45 -16.93
C PHE A 284 -1.96 8.50 -15.88
N PHE A 285 -2.46 7.26 -15.84
CA PHE A 285 -1.98 6.22 -14.93
C PHE A 285 -1.10 5.21 -15.64
N THR A 286 -0.08 4.71 -14.93
CA THR A 286 0.62 3.51 -15.36
C THR A 286 -0.30 2.28 -15.24
N PRO A 287 -0.05 1.18 -15.97
CA PRO A 287 -0.87 -0.02 -15.88
C PRO A 287 -1.01 -0.57 -14.45
N ASP A 288 0.03 -0.47 -13.62
CA ASP A 288 -0.01 -0.94 -12.24
C ASP A 288 -0.77 0.00 -11.30
N GLU A 289 -0.69 1.31 -11.54
CA GLU A 289 -1.55 2.27 -10.83
C GLU A 289 -3.01 2.09 -11.19
N LEU A 290 -3.35 1.77 -12.44
CA LEU A 290 -4.73 1.50 -12.82
C LEU A 290 -5.28 0.24 -12.12
N LYS A 291 -4.45 -0.82 -12.01
CA LYS A 291 -4.81 -2.01 -11.22
C LYS A 291 -5.03 -1.66 -9.74
N GLU A 292 -4.16 -0.86 -9.16
CA GLU A 292 -4.28 -0.46 -7.75
C GLU A 292 -5.43 0.53 -7.53
N LEU A 293 -5.72 1.41 -8.48
CA LEU A 293 -6.87 2.31 -8.46
C LEU A 293 -8.16 1.50 -8.43
N ASN A 294 -8.30 0.51 -9.30
CA ASN A 294 -9.42 -0.43 -9.31
C ASN A 294 -9.56 -1.21 -7.99
N PHE A 295 -8.43 -1.61 -7.39
CA PHE A 295 -8.43 -2.24 -6.07
C PHE A 295 -8.96 -1.29 -4.99
N THR A 296 -8.48 -0.05 -4.95
CA THR A 296 -8.97 0.95 -3.98
C THR A 296 -10.45 1.29 -4.19
N THR A 297 -10.94 1.35 -5.43
CA THR A 297 -12.37 1.54 -5.73
C THR A 297 -13.20 0.45 -5.06
N LYS A 298 -12.83 -0.82 -5.23
CA LYS A 298 -13.54 -1.96 -4.60
C LYS A 298 -13.51 -1.89 -3.08
N MET A 299 -12.37 -1.52 -2.50
CA MET A 299 -12.21 -1.42 -1.05
C MET A 299 -13.05 -0.29 -0.45
N VAL A 300 -13.10 0.87 -1.12
CA VAL A 300 -13.93 2.01 -0.71
C VAL A 300 -15.42 1.70 -0.86
N GLN A 301 -15.84 1.13 -1.98
CA GLN A 301 -17.25 0.76 -2.20
C GLN A 301 -17.74 -0.31 -1.22
N ARG A 302 -16.85 -1.19 -0.76
CA ARG A 302 -17.16 -2.16 0.29
C ARG A 302 -17.31 -1.51 1.67
N ASN A 303 -16.46 -0.53 1.98
CA ASN A 303 -16.50 0.19 3.25
C ASN A 303 -16.00 1.63 3.08
N PHE A 304 -16.93 2.60 3.09
CA PHE A 304 -16.61 4.02 2.99
C PHE A 304 -15.75 4.54 4.15
N SER A 305 -15.77 3.86 5.32
CA SER A 305 -14.91 4.17 6.47
C SER A 305 -13.48 3.65 6.34
N ASN A 306 -13.11 3.03 5.22
CA ASN A 306 -11.76 2.57 4.99
C ASN A 306 -10.81 3.73 4.60
N TYR A 307 -10.39 4.51 5.59
CA TYR A 307 -9.43 5.60 5.40
C TYR A 307 -8.14 5.16 4.69
N SER A 308 -7.67 3.92 4.90
CA SER A 308 -6.45 3.44 4.25
C SER A 308 -6.62 3.28 2.74
N ALA A 309 -7.80 2.83 2.29
CA ALA A 309 -8.10 2.74 0.87
C ALA A 309 -8.21 4.12 0.21
N TRP A 310 -8.91 5.06 0.85
CA TRP A 310 -8.96 6.46 0.41
C TRP A 310 -7.57 7.09 0.33
N HIS A 311 -6.75 6.90 1.36
CA HIS A 311 -5.40 7.43 1.38
C HIS A 311 -4.54 6.83 0.26
N GLN A 312 -4.61 5.51 0.04
CA GLN A 312 -3.90 4.86 -1.06
C GLN A 312 -4.35 5.39 -2.43
N ARG A 313 -5.66 5.56 -2.62
CA ARG A 313 -6.24 6.17 -3.83
C ARG A 313 -5.68 7.57 -4.09
N GLY A 314 -5.63 8.41 -3.05
CA GLY A 314 -5.10 9.77 -3.15
C GLY A 314 -3.61 9.80 -3.46
N LEU A 315 -2.81 8.84 -2.97
CA LEU A 315 -1.41 8.74 -3.34
C LEU A 315 -1.22 8.41 -4.82
N ILE A 316 -2.04 7.51 -5.39
CA ILE A 316 -2.00 7.16 -6.81
C ILE A 316 -2.25 8.41 -7.67
N ILE A 317 -3.33 9.13 -7.39
CA ILE A 317 -3.67 10.38 -8.10
C ILE A 317 -2.56 11.42 -7.92
N LYS A 318 -2.05 11.61 -6.69
CA LYS A 318 -0.96 12.56 -6.41
C LYS A 318 0.29 12.23 -7.23
N THR A 319 0.71 10.98 -7.29
CA THR A 319 1.89 10.56 -8.05
C THR A 319 1.67 10.73 -9.56
N ALA A 320 0.47 10.45 -10.08
CA ALA A 320 0.12 10.70 -11.47
C ALA A 320 0.18 12.19 -11.82
N LEU A 321 -0.39 13.07 -10.99
CA LEU A 321 -0.30 14.52 -11.14
C LEU A 321 1.14 15.03 -11.13
N GLN A 322 1.97 14.53 -10.21
CA GLN A 322 3.40 14.90 -10.15
C GLN A 322 4.14 14.53 -11.44
N ARG A 323 3.85 13.36 -12.04
CA ARG A 323 4.44 12.99 -13.33
C ARG A 323 3.99 13.91 -14.45
N LEU A 324 2.72 14.28 -14.48
CA LEU A 324 2.15 15.20 -15.47
C LEU A 324 2.77 16.60 -15.40
N GLN A 325 3.15 17.05 -14.20
CA GLN A 325 3.90 18.31 -14.00
C GLN A 325 5.35 18.23 -14.49
N GLN A 326 5.99 17.07 -14.32
CA GLN A 326 7.42 16.90 -14.61
C GLN A 326 7.72 16.59 -16.09
N LYS A 327 6.77 16.02 -16.84
CA LYS A 327 6.96 15.65 -18.24
C LYS A 327 6.21 16.59 -19.19
N PRO A 328 6.89 17.51 -19.89
CA PRO A 328 6.32 18.11 -21.09
C PRO A 328 6.30 17.04 -22.19
N GLY A 329 5.12 16.44 -22.42
CA GLY A 329 4.87 15.62 -23.60
C GLY A 329 4.64 16.49 -24.84
N ASP A 330 4.40 15.86 -26.00
CA ASP A 330 3.78 16.53 -27.14
C ASP A 330 2.41 17.09 -26.75
N ASP A 331 2.04 18.24 -27.32
CA ASP A 331 0.83 18.98 -26.94
C ASP A 331 -0.44 18.13 -27.03
N VAL A 332 -0.49 17.20 -28.00
CA VAL A 332 -1.63 16.30 -28.22
C VAL A 332 -1.76 15.26 -27.11
N THR A 333 -0.69 14.51 -26.81
CA THR A 333 -0.72 13.51 -25.73
C THR A 333 -0.92 14.16 -24.37
N ARG A 334 -0.36 15.36 -24.16
CA ARG A 334 -0.53 16.11 -22.93
C ARG A 334 -1.98 16.54 -22.72
N ASP A 335 -2.65 17.05 -23.76
CA ASP A 335 -4.06 17.43 -23.69
C ASP A 335 -4.96 16.22 -23.40
N ALA A 336 -4.74 15.09 -24.08
CA ALA A 336 -5.46 13.85 -23.80
C ALA A 336 -5.25 13.37 -22.35
N THR A 337 -4.01 13.45 -21.84
CA THR A 337 -3.69 13.08 -20.44
C THR A 337 -4.39 14.00 -19.43
N LEU A 338 -4.50 15.30 -19.73
CA LEU A 338 -5.20 16.26 -18.88
C LEU A 338 -6.70 15.99 -18.85
N ARG A 339 -7.32 15.66 -19.99
CA ARG A 339 -8.73 15.26 -20.05
C ARG A 339 -8.98 14.00 -19.22
N GLU A 340 -8.15 12.97 -19.38
CA GLU A 340 -8.26 11.75 -18.57
C GLU A 340 -8.13 12.04 -17.07
N ALA A 341 -7.20 12.93 -16.68
CA ALA A 341 -7.04 13.34 -15.29
C ALA A 341 -8.29 14.03 -14.74
N TRP A 342 -8.91 14.94 -15.51
CA TRP A 342 -10.14 15.61 -15.12
C TRP A 342 -11.33 14.66 -14.99
N GLU A 343 -11.50 13.75 -15.96
CA GLU A 343 -12.56 12.74 -15.90
C GLU A 343 -12.37 11.82 -14.68
N GLN A 344 -11.14 11.43 -14.35
CA GLN A 344 -10.89 10.67 -13.12
C GLN A 344 -11.27 11.46 -11.87
N LEU A 345 -10.94 12.75 -11.77
CA LEU A 345 -11.34 13.56 -10.61
C LEU A 345 -12.88 13.69 -10.51
N LYS A 346 -13.60 13.77 -11.63
CA LYS A 346 -15.07 13.79 -11.65
C LYS A 346 -15.67 12.45 -11.17
N GLU A 347 -15.13 11.32 -11.64
CA GLU A 347 -15.51 9.98 -11.15
C GLU A 347 -15.29 9.89 -9.63
N ASP A 348 -14.16 10.41 -9.13
CA ASP A 348 -13.84 10.45 -7.71
C ASP A 348 -14.76 11.37 -6.90
N LEU A 349 -15.14 12.53 -7.46
CA LEU A 349 -16.10 13.43 -6.82
C LEU A 349 -17.46 12.75 -6.65
N ALA A 350 -17.91 11.98 -7.64
CA ALA A 350 -19.15 11.18 -7.54
C ALA A 350 -19.03 10.08 -6.47
N LEU A 351 -17.88 9.40 -6.38
CA LEU A 351 -17.62 8.38 -5.37
C LEU A 351 -17.65 8.96 -3.95
N VAL A 352 -16.99 10.10 -3.72
CA VAL A 352 -17.00 10.82 -2.44
C VAL A 352 -18.37 11.34 -2.07
N THR A 353 -19.07 11.92 -3.05
CA THR A 353 -20.44 12.39 -2.87
C THR A 353 -21.32 11.25 -2.36
N THR A 354 -21.23 10.08 -2.99
CA THR A 354 -21.96 8.87 -2.55
C THR A 354 -21.58 8.50 -1.12
N ALA A 355 -20.28 8.48 -0.79
CA ALA A 355 -19.79 8.18 0.55
C ALA A 355 -20.36 9.14 1.62
N ILE A 356 -20.40 10.45 1.31
CA ILE A 356 -20.96 11.50 2.19
C ILE A 356 -22.45 11.26 2.47
N TYR A 357 -23.26 10.87 1.48
CA TYR A 357 -24.67 10.55 1.72
C TYR A 357 -24.87 9.23 2.47
N CYS A 358 -23.99 8.25 2.27
CA CYS A 358 -24.09 6.96 2.96
C CYS A 358 -23.73 7.05 4.44
N ASP A 359 -22.67 7.79 4.78
CA ASP A 359 -22.31 8.07 6.18
C ASP A 359 -21.71 9.48 6.29
N PRO A 360 -22.54 10.51 6.53
CA PRO A 360 -22.08 11.89 6.65
C PRO A 360 -21.19 12.12 7.88
N SER A 361 -21.17 11.21 8.84
CA SER A 361 -20.31 11.30 10.03
C SER A 361 -18.92 10.69 9.81
N ASP A 362 -18.73 9.92 8.74
CA ASP A 362 -17.43 9.31 8.43
C ASP A 362 -16.42 10.34 7.94
N GLN A 363 -15.37 10.57 8.73
CA GLN A 363 -14.33 11.56 8.42
C GLN A 363 -13.52 11.27 7.16
N SER A 364 -13.46 10.00 6.70
CA SER A 364 -12.57 9.59 5.61
C SER A 364 -12.97 10.23 4.29
N ALA A 365 -14.28 10.26 4.00
CA ALA A 365 -14.82 10.91 2.81
C ALA A 365 -14.51 12.41 2.79
N TRP A 366 -14.61 13.09 3.94
CA TRP A 366 -14.33 14.52 4.07
C TRP A 366 -12.86 14.87 3.89
N TYR A 367 -11.94 14.08 4.45
CA TYR A 367 -10.52 14.25 4.20
C TYR A 367 -10.17 14.03 2.73
N TYR A 368 -10.81 13.06 2.07
CA TYR A 368 -10.60 12.80 0.65
C TYR A 368 -11.21 13.90 -0.23
N ALA A 369 -12.37 14.46 0.14
CA ALA A 369 -12.96 15.63 -0.54
C ALA A 369 -11.98 16.84 -0.55
N GLN A 370 -11.32 17.10 0.58
CA GLN A 370 -10.28 18.15 0.66
C GLN A 370 -9.08 17.83 -0.24
N PHE A 371 -8.67 16.56 -0.33
CA PHE A 371 -7.63 16.14 -1.26
C PHE A 371 -8.06 16.37 -2.72
N LEU A 372 -9.28 16.00 -3.11
CA LEU A 372 -9.79 16.19 -4.47
C LEU A 372 -9.85 17.65 -4.87
N ARG A 373 -10.29 18.54 -3.97
CA ARG A 373 -10.24 19.99 -4.21
C ARG A 373 -8.82 20.44 -4.56
N ARG A 374 -7.82 20.05 -3.76
CA ARG A 374 -6.41 20.41 -4.02
C ARG A 374 -5.86 19.79 -5.31
N ALA A 375 -6.31 18.58 -5.65
CA ALA A 375 -5.96 17.92 -6.90
C ALA A 375 -6.53 18.68 -8.11
N ALA A 376 -7.79 19.13 -8.03
CA ALA A 376 -8.43 19.96 -9.05
C ALA A 376 -7.74 21.33 -9.20
N GLU A 377 -7.43 22.02 -8.09
CA GLU A 377 -6.63 23.25 -8.09
C GLU A 377 -5.27 23.03 -8.78
N THR A 378 -4.62 21.90 -8.51
CA THR A 378 -3.35 21.54 -9.16
C THR A 378 -3.50 21.38 -10.68
N LEU A 379 -4.57 20.72 -11.16
CA LEU A 379 -4.83 20.58 -12.59
C LEU A 379 -5.18 21.92 -13.25
N GLU A 380 -5.94 22.77 -12.59
CA GLU A 380 -6.31 24.11 -13.08
C GLU A 380 -5.07 25.01 -13.23
N HIS A 381 -4.11 24.95 -12.29
CA HIS A 381 -2.84 25.65 -12.44
C HIS A 381 -1.98 25.15 -13.62
N ILE A 382 -2.16 23.88 -14.02
CA ILE A 382 -1.46 23.33 -15.17
C ILE A 382 -2.11 23.78 -16.50
N LEU A 383 -3.39 24.19 -16.49
CA LEU A 383 -4.15 24.61 -17.66
C LEU A 383 -5.17 25.73 -17.33
N PRO A 384 -4.85 27.01 -17.58
CA PRO A 384 -5.84 28.08 -17.42
C PRO A 384 -6.85 28.09 -18.60
N ALA A 385 -8.00 27.41 -18.43
CA ALA A 385 -9.27 27.44 -19.20
C ALA A 385 -9.25 26.94 -20.67
N PRO A 386 -10.31 26.23 -21.18
CA PRO A 386 -11.75 26.37 -20.88
C PRO A 386 -12.52 25.10 -20.41
N TYR A 387 -11.86 24.00 -20.03
CA TYR A 387 -12.53 22.69 -19.86
C TYR A 387 -12.91 22.25 -18.43
N ALA A 388 -12.51 22.94 -17.36
CA ALA A 388 -12.84 22.48 -16.01
C ALA A 388 -12.94 23.64 -15.00
N ALA A 389 -14.09 23.73 -14.33
CA ALA A 389 -14.23 24.59 -13.17
C ALA A 389 -13.90 23.78 -11.92
N CYS A 390 -12.86 24.16 -11.18
CA CYS A 390 -12.63 23.70 -9.80
C CYS A 390 -13.87 23.97 -8.91
N GLY A 391 -14.73 24.91 -9.32
CA GLY A 391 -16.02 25.21 -8.72
C GLY A 391 -16.84 23.98 -8.36
N ASP A 392 -16.90 22.95 -9.22
CA ASP A 392 -17.70 21.75 -8.94
C ASP A 392 -17.20 20.97 -7.71
N PHE A 393 -15.89 20.94 -7.48
CA PHE A 393 -15.25 20.23 -6.35
C PHE A 393 -15.46 20.95 -5.01
N ILE A 394 -15.88 22.21 -5.05
CA ILE A 394 -16.26 23.00 -3.89
C ILE A 394 -17.80 22.97 -3.73
N MET A 395 -18.52 23.23 -4.81
CA MET A 395 -19.98 23.35 -4.80
C MET A 395 -20.69 22.04 -4.54
N ARG A 396 -20.17 20.90 -5.04
CA ARG A 396 -20.86 19.62 -4.85
C ARG A 396 -20.87 19.17 -3.38
N PRO A 397 -19.75 19.18 -2.63
CA PRO A 397 -19.80 18.91 -1.19
C PRO A 397 -20.67 19.90 -0.41
N ILE A 398 -20.65 21.19 -0.77
CA ILE A 398 -21.54 22.21 -0.16
C ILE A 398 -23.01 21.82 -0.36
N GLN A 399 -23.39 21.49 -1.59
CA GLN A 399 -24.75 21.10 -1.94
C GLN A 399 -25.18 19.85 -1.17
N SER A 400 -24.30 18.85 -1.05
CA SER A 400 -24.56 17.67 -0.23
C SER A 400 -24.77 18.02 1.25
N CYS A 401 -24.02 18.97 1.81
CA CYS A 401 -24.25 19.44 3.18
C CYS A 401 -25.63 20.09 3.35
N ILE A 402 -26.03 20.95 2.41
CA ILE A 402 -27.32 21.66 2.45
C ILE A 402 -28.48 20.65 2.36
N GLU A 403 -28.39 19.68 1.45
CA GLU A 403 -29.39 18.62 1.29
C GLU A 403 -29.50 17.75 2.55
N LEU A 404 -28.37 17.33 3.13
CA LEU A 404 -28.34 16.54 4.36
C LEU A 404 -28.97 17.30 5.54
N LEU A 405 -28.60 18.57 5.75
CA LEU A 405 -29.18 19.39 6.82
C LEU A 405 -30.68 19.63 6.61
N THR A 406 -31.11 19.89 5.37
CA THR A 406 -32.52 20.07 5.04
C THR A 406 -33.32 18.81 5.36
N GLU A 407 -32.79 17.65 4.98
CA GLU A 407 -33.43 16.35 5.23
C GLU A 407 -33.48 16.00 6.72
N GLU A 408 -32.42 16.28 7.48
CA GLU A 408 -32.40 16.13 8.94
C GLU A 408 -33.49 16.97 9.60
N LYS A 409 -33.61 18.26 9.23
CA LYS A 409 -34.67 19.13 9.75
C LYS A 409 -36.06 18.64 9.34
N ARG A 410 -36.22 18.12 8.12
CA ARG A 410 -37.49 17.58 7.62
C ARG A 410 -37.92 16.33 8.38
N LEU A 411 -36.98 15.45 8.71
CA LEU A 411 -37.23 14.22 9.45
C LEU A 411 -37.48 14.48 10.94
N GLY A 412 -37.09 15.66 11.45
CA GLY A 412 -37.13 15.96 12.89
C GLY A 412 -36.16 15.09 13.69
N ASP A 413 -35.18 14.50 13.01
CA ASP A 413 -34.20 13.63 13.62
C ASP A 413 -33.14 14.47 14.33
N GLU A 414 -32.72 14.02 15.53
CA GLU A 414 -31.58 14.59 16.23
C GLU A 414 -30.26 14.00 15.72
N ALA A 415 -30.20 13.63 14.43
CA ALA A 415 -29.00 13.06 13.82
C ALA A 415 -27.87 14.09 13.82
N GLU A 416 -27.01 14.03 14.83
CA GLU A 416 -25.92 14.97 15.09
C GLU A 416 -24.79 14.87 14.06
N MET A 417 -25.07 15.21 12.79
CA MET A 417 -24.11 15.20 11.71
C MET A 417 -23.09 16.32 11.90
N TYR A 418 -21.94 15.97 12.47
CA TYR A 418 -20.84 16.88 12.74
C TYR A 418 -20.26 17.51 11.46
N TRP A 419 -19.87 16.66 10.50
CA TRP A 419 -19.06 17.09 9.36
C TRP A 419 -19.77 18.03 8.38
N PRO A 420 -21.04 17.82 7.98
CA PRO A 420 -21.74 18.78 7.14
C PRO A 420 -21.79 20.20 7.74
N ARG A 421 -22.05 20.29 9.04
CA ARG A 421 -22.07 21.57 9.78
C ARG A 421 -20.69 22.20 9.82
N TYR A 422 -19.68 21.40 10.15
CA TYR A 422 -18.30 21.87 10.22
C TYR A 422 -17.80 22.34 8.85
N TYR A 423 -18.11 21.60 7.80
CA TYR A 423 -17.74 21.93 6.44
C TYR A 423 -18.34 23.28 6.01
N LEU A 424 -19.66 23.46 6.13
CA LEU A 424 -20.32 24.74 5.82
C LEU A 424 -19.80 25.89 6.68
N PHE A 425 -19.57 25.66 7.98
CA PHE A 425 -18.98 26.66 8.87
C PHE A 425 -17.62 27.14 8.37
N THR A 426 -16.73 26.21 7.98
CA THR A 426 -15.40 26.57 7.47
C THR A 426 -15.44 27.28 6.11
N ILE A 427 -16.38 26.92 5.23
CA ILE A 427 -16.57 27.62 3.94
C ILE A 427 -17.04 29.06 4.16
N LEU A 428 -18.01 29.27 5.05
CA LEU A 428 -18.49 30.62 5.38
C LEU A 428 -17.44 31.47 6.09
N LEU A 429 -16.62 30.88 6.97
CA LEU A 429 -15.51 31.60 7.60
C LEU A 429 -14.45 32.03 6.57
N ALA A 430 -14.12 31.15 5.62
CA ALA A 430 -13.13 31.45 4.58
C ALA A 430 -13.59 32.59 3.67
N SER A 431 -14.91 32.72 3.41
CA SER A 431 -15.44 33.81 2.59
C SER A 431 -15.35 35.19 3.24
N CYS A 432 -15.35 35.27 4.58
CA CYS A 432 -15.12 36.52 5.31
C CYS A 432 -13.69 37.08 5.14
N VAL A 433 -12.69 36.19 4.96
CA VAL A 433 -11.27 36.60 4.89
C VAL A 433 -10.85 37.03 3.48
N SER A 434 -11.58 36.58 2.45
CA SER A 434 -11.24 36.76 1.03
C SER A 434 -11.67 38.11 0.43
N GLU A 435 -12.26 39.03 1.21
CA GLU A 435 -12.85 40.30 0.73
C GLU A 435 -11.83 41.40 0.35
N ASN A 436 -10.52 41.07 0.30
CA ASN A 436 -9.42 42.04 0.12
C ASN A 436 -8.77 42.09 -1.29
N SER A 437 -9.41 41.63 -2.38
CA SER A 437 -8.83 41.78 -3.74
C SER A 437 -9.84 41.84 -4.91
N ASP A 438 -9.52 42.70 -5.90
CA ASP A 438 -10.07 42.97 -7.26
C ASP A 438 -11.61 42.99 -7.51
N ASP A 439 -12.09 44.10 -8.11
CA ASP A 439 -13.51 44.53 -8.11
C ASP A 439 -14.46 43.82 -9.13
N ASP A 440 -13.98 43.31 -10.27
CA ASP A 440 -14.89 42.76 -11.31
C ASP A 440 -15.24 41.28 -11.08
N MET A 441 -14.31 40.52 -10.50
CA MET A 441 -14.53 39.15 -10.04
C MET A 441 -15.32 39.09 -8.72
N ARG A 442 -15.35 40.22 -8.00
CA ARG A 442 -16.12 40.43 -6.78
C ARG A 442 -17.61 40.28 -7.03
N ASN A 443 -18.17 40.91 -8.08
CA ASN A 443 -19.62 40.94 -8.31
C ASN A 443 -20.26 39.57 -8.57
N ARG A 444 -19.60 38.68 -9.34
CA ARG A 444 -20.11 37.31 -9.59
C ARG A 444 -19.97 36.42 -8.35
N THR A 445 -18.85 36.56 -7.65
CA THR A 445 -18.57 35.86 -6.39
C THR A 445 -19.55 36.28 -5.30
N THR A 446 -19.92 37.57 -5.22
CA THR A 446 -20.92 38.09 -4.29
C THR A 446 -22.29 37.49 -4.55
N ALA A 447 -22.78 37.45 -5.80
CA ALA A 447 -24.09 36.86 -6.10
C ALA A 447 -24.19 35.35 -5.78
N ALA A 448 -23.14 34.59 -6.10
CA ALA A 448 -23.05 33.17 -5.76
C ALA A 448 -22.99 32.93 -4.25
N MET A 449 -22.23 33.76 -3.53
CA MET A 449 -22.17 33.74 -2.06
C MET A 449 -23.53 34.10 -1.44
N THR A 450 -24.27 35.04 -2.02
CA THR A 450 -25.64 35.38 -1.61
C THR A 450 -26.59 34.22 -1.74
N ALA A 451 -26.58 33.53 -2.88
CA ALA A 451 -27.39 32.33 -3.05
C ALA A 451 -27.03 31.26 -2.01
N LEU A 452 -25.73 31.01 -1.82
CA LEU A 452 -25.23 30.02 -0.87
C LEU A 452 -25.66 30.32 0.59
N VAL A 453 -25.46 31.55 1.06
CA VAL A 453 -25.84 31.95 2.42
C VAL A 453 -27.34 31.77 2.64
N ARG A 454 -28.17 32.13 1.65
CA ARG A 454 -29.62 31.96 1.70
C ARG A 454 -30.02 30.48 1.73
N ASP A 455 -29.37 29.62 0.94
CA ASP A 455 -29.66 28.20 0.92
C ASP A 455 -29.27 27.51 2.24
N ILE A 456 -28.13 27.88 2.82
CA ILE A 456 -27.73 27.43 4.16
C ILE A 456 -28.76 27.89 5.21
N ARG A 457 -29.20 29.17 5.15
CA ARG A 457 -30.21 29.69 6.08
C ARG A 457 -31.52 28.92 6.01
N ARG A 458 -32.01 28.65 4.80
CA ARG A 458 -33.23 27.84 4.57
C ARG A 458 -33.06 26.42 5.11
N ALA A 459 -31.91 25.79 4.90
CA ALA A 459 -31.64 24.45 5.43
C ALA A 459 -31.60 24.44 6.97
N LEU A 460 -31.06 25.48 7.61
CA LEU A 460 -30.98 25.59 9.07
C LEU A 460 -32.32 25.98 9.72
N CYS A 461 -33.15 26.76 9.02
CA CYS A 461 -34.46 27.22 9.50
C CYS A 461 -35.51 27.20 8.37
N PRO A 462 -36.14 26.04 8.10
CA PRO A 462 -37.09 25.88 6.98
C PRO A 462 -38.38 26.72 7.12
N HIS A 463 -38.71 27.16 8.32
CA HIS A 463 -39.93 27.93 8.63
C HIS A 463 -39.71 29.44 8.67
N ASP A 464 -38.49 29.92 8.42
CA ASP A 464 -38.18 31.35 8.42
C ASP A 464 -38.73 32.02 7.16
N SER A 465 -39.61 33.01 7.32
CA SER A 465 -40.11 33.83 6.21
C SER A 465 -39.04 34.86 5.84
N LEU A 466 -38.12 34.48 4.95
CA LEU A 466 -37.05 35.37 4.50
C LEU A 466 -37.64 36.60 3.79
N SER A 467 -37.26 37.80 4.24
CA SER A 467 -37.43 39.02 3.45
C SER A 467 -36.38 39.03 2.34
N ASP A 468 -36.79 39.26 1.09
CA ASP A 468 -35.84 39.41 -0.04
C ASP A 468 -34.88 40.61 0.12
N THR A 469 -35.08 41.43 1.14
CA THR A 469 -34.29 42.64 1.46
C THR A 469 -33.27 42.47 2.59
N SER A 470 -33.01 41.25 3.10
CA SER A 470 -32.03 41.06 4.17
C SER A 470 -30.59 41.36 3.70
N ASP A 471 -29.80 41.96 4.60
CA ASP A 471 -28.38 42.18 4.39
C ASP A 471 -27.63 40.83 4.37
N ILE A 472 -26.85 40.59 3.31
CA ILE A 472 -26.01 39.40 3.14
C ILE A 472 -25.09 39.20 4.33
N GLU A 473 -24.52 40.26 4.88
CA GLU A 473 -23.56 40.17 5.99
C GLU A 473 -24.27 39.75 7.28
N GLU A 474 -25.48 40.24 7.49
CA GLU A 474 -26.33 39.85 8.61
C GLU A 474 -26.73 38.37 8.51
N ASP A 475 -27.16 37.92 7.32
CA ASP A 475 -27.52 36.52 7.07
C ASP A 475 -26.33 35.58 7.22
N ARG A 476 -25.15 35.96 6.70
CA ARG A 476 -23.91 35.21 6.86
C ARG A 476 -23.53 35.09 8.33
N GLY A 477 -23.57 36.20 9.07
CA GLY A 477 -23.28 36.22 10.50
C GLY A 477 -24.28 35.39 11.31
N TRP A 478 -25.56 35.40 10.93
CA TRP A 478 -26.59 34.54 11.53
C TRP A 478 -26.29 33.06 11.28
N CYS A 479 -25.98 32.67 10.03
CA CYS A 479 -25.64 31.28 9.67
C CYS A 479 -24.41 30.79 10.44
N LEU A 480 -23.36 31.61 10.53
CA LEU A 480 -22.15 31.29 11.31
C LEU A 480 -22.45 31.06 12.79
N ARG A 481 -23.23 31.95 13.43
CA ARG A 481 -23.66 31.78 14.83
C ARG A 481 -24.49 30.52 15.03
N LYS A 482 -25.42 30.23 14.10
CA LYS A 482 -26.29 29.07 14.17
C LYS A 482 -25.50 27.77 14.03
N LEU A 483 -24.62 27.67 13.03
CA LEU A 483 -23.75 26.51 12.83
C LEU A 483 -22.79 26.31 14.00
N ALA A 484 -22.19 27.38 14.53
CA ALA A 484 -21.32 27.28 15.71
C ALA A 484 -22.07 26.76 16.94
N ALA A 485 -23.30 27.22 17.18
CA ALA A 485 -24.13 26.73 18.28
C ALA A 485 -24.48 25.24 18.10
N GLU A 486 -24.81 24.81 16.88
CA GLU A 486 -25.06 23.39 16.60
C GLU A 486 -23.77 22.56 16.74
N LEU A 487 -22.61 23.06 16.31
CA LEU A 487 -21.30 22.41 16.48
C LEU A 487 -20.90 22.23 17.93
N VAL A 488 -21.12 23.24 18.78
CA VAL A 488 -20.90 23.14 20.23
C VAL A 488 -21.77 22.05 20.88
N ARG A 489 -22.99 21.87 20.36
CA ARG A 489 -23.91 20.83 20.84
C ARG A 489 -23.41 19.43 20.49
N VAL A 490 -22.97 19.22 19.24
CA VAL A 490 -22.55 17.90 18.74
C VAL A 490 -21.08 17.55 19.06
N ASP A 491 -20.23 18.54 19.32
CA ASP A 491 -18.82 18.39 19.71
C ASP A 491 -18.44 19.35 20.84
N PRO A 492 -18.91 19.09 22.08
CA PRO A 492 -18.68 19.98 23.21
C PRO A 492 -17.19 20.07 23.60
N MET A 493 -16.38 19.06 23.27
CA MET A 493 -14.95 19.06 23.59
C MET A 493 -14.18 20.14 22.82
N ARG A 494 -14.69 20.58 21.66
CA ARG A 494 -14.08 21.64 20.83
C ARG A 494 -14.85 22.96 20.88
N ALA A 495 -15.75 23.14 21.84
CA ALA A 495 -16.59 24.35 21.94
C ALA A 495 -15.78 25.66 21.91
N GLY A 496 -14.66 25.71 22.65
CA GLY A 496 -13.77 26.89 22.67
C GLY A 496 -13.14 27.21 21.31
N MET A 497 -12.87 26.19 20.48
CA MET A 497 -12.36 26.37 19.13
C MET A 497 -13.40 27.06 18.24
N TYR A 498 -14.66 26.60 18.25
CA TYR A 498 -15.73 27.21 17.44
C TYR A 498 -16.01 28.65 17.83
N GLN A 499 -16.03 28.94 19.13
CA GLN A 499 -16.22 30.31 19.64
C GLN A 499 -15.07 31.22 19.24
N SER A 500 -13.82 30.74 19.33
CA SER A 500 -12.65 31.51 18.90
C SER A 500 -12.66 31.80 17.40
N LEU A 501 -13.03 30.81 16.56
CA LEU A 501 -13.10 31.01 15.10
C LEU A 501 -14.21 31.99 14.72
N LEU A 502 -15.35 31.92 15.40
CA LEU A 502 -16.47 32.85 15.19
C LEU A 502 -16.06 34.30 15.55
N ALA A 503 -15.36 34.49 16.67
CA ALA A 503 -14.90 35.81 17.09
C ALA A 503 -13.98 36.48 16.06
N THR A 504 -13.12 35.71 15.40
CA THR A 504 -12.23 36.21 14.33
C THR A 504 -13.00 36.68 13.09
N SER A 505 -14.22 36.18 12.85
CA SER A 505 -15.04 36.59 11.69
C SER A 505 -15.87 37.85 11.93
N THR A 506 -16.00 38.27 13.20
CA THR A 506 -16.80 39.43 13.64
C THR A 506 -15.95 40.64 14.03
N SER A 507 -14.61 40.51 13.97
CA SER A 507 -13.64 41.58 14.21
C SER A 507 -13.06 42.06 12.89
#